data_AF-A0A5D4SW69-F1
#
_entry.id   AF-A0A5D4SW69-F1
#
_cell.length_a   1.000
_cell.length_b   1.000
_cell.length_c   1.000
_cell.angle_alpha   90.00
_cell.angle_beta   90.00
_cell.angle_gamma   90.00
#
_symmetry.space_group_name_H-M   'P 1'
#
loop_
_entity.id
_entity.type
_entity.pdbx_description
1 polymer ?
#
loop_
_entity_poly.entity_id
_entity_poly.type
_entity_poly.pdbx_seq_one_letter_code
_entity_poly.pdbx_strand_id
1 'polypeptide(L)'
;MNKPHLNLMQFFEGFVKNYRKLNLNTQHNRSMFTQKEINYFADLGEMLGFESFIEDSKFDKSKNRSRPMDLAWWKWDKRVDRENYAYLALHLERESLPMKDEETIEKLFSETEEGFIPNDVVGILYVDSEERISYLNNLVLHKNKQQQSNALMVYRYFDESLPAQRVLAYHFSAGGIVEERKAVCKEDDYGYFSMIFEEELTESGVEVSYIS
;
A
#
# COMPACT_ATOMS: atom_id res chain seq x y z
N MET A 1 19.88 -1.89 17.23
CA MET A 1 18.98 -3.07 17.28
C MET A 1 18.39 -3.25 15.90
N ASN A 2 18.35 -4.47 15.36
CA ASN A 2 17.56 -4.73 14.15
C ASN A 2 16.09 -4.49 14.51
N LYS A 3 15.48 -3.47 13.90
CA LYS A 3 14.07 -3.14 14.14
C LYS A 3 13.21 -4.24 13.49
N PRO A 4 12.14 -4.74 14.15
CA PRO A 4 11.33 -5.81 13.59
C PRO A 4 10.59 -5.31 12.34
N HIS A 5 10.55 -6.15 11.30
CA HIS A 5 9.77 -5.90 10.09
C HIS A 5 8.41 -6.59 10.17
N LEU A 6 7.41 -5.96 9.54
CA LEU A 6 6.05 -6.48 9.44
C LEU A 6 5.95 -7.49 8.29
N ASN A 7 5.03 -8.45 8.40
CA ASN A 7 4.70 -9.34 7.30
C ASN A 7 3.75 -8.60 6.34
N LEU A 8 4.30 -7.78 5.45
CA LEU A 8 3.50 -6.93 4.58
C LEU A 8 2.65 -7.73 3.57
N MET A 9 3.10 -8.90 3.12
CA MET A 9 2.26 -9.72 2.24
C MET A 9 1.03 -10.24 2.97
N GLN A 10 1.14 -10.61 4.25
CA GLN A 10 -0.03 -10.94 5.07
C GLN A 10 -1.00 -9.77 5.22
N PHE A 11 -0.51 -8.53 5.25
CA PHE A 11 -1.38 -7.35 5.27
C PHE A 11 -2.12 -7.18 3.95
N PHE A 12 -1.44 -7.42 2.82
CA PHE A 12 -2.08 -7.45 1.50
C PHE A 12 -3.16 -8.54 1.41
N GLU A 13 -2.90 -9.74 1.93
CA GLU A 13 -3.90 -10.81 2.02
C GLU A 13 -5.13 -10.39 2.81
N GLY A 14 -4.91 -9.82 3.99
CA GLY A 14 -6.00 -9.26 4.79
C GLY A 14 -6.78 -8.20 4.02
N PHE A 15 -6.09 -7.31 3.31
CA PHE A 15 -6.68 -6.23 2.53
C PHE A 15 -7.56 -6.75 1.41
N VAL A 16 -7.07 -7.71 0.61
CA VAL A 16 -7.84 -8.40 -0.44
C VAL A 16 -9.08 -9.06 0.15
N LYS A 17 -8.92 -9.87 1.21
CA LYS A 17 -10.03 -10.62 1.82
C LYS A 17 -11.07 -9.73 2.49
N ASN A 18 -10.70 -8.55 2.96
CA ASN A 18 -11.62 -7.62 3.63
C ASN A 18 -12.10 -6.49 2.70
N TYR A 19 -11.69 -6.45 1.43
CA TYR A 19 -12.02 -5.32 0.55
C TYR A 19 -13.54 -5.09 0.42
N ARG A 20 -14.35 -6.16 0.39
CA ARG A 20 -15.81 -6.07 0.37
C ARG A 20 -16.40 -5.34 1.60
N LYS A 21 -15.74 -5.47 2.76
CA LYS A 21 -16.16 -4.83 4.02
C LYS A 21 -15.88 -3.33 4.05
N LEU A 22 -15.05 -2.82 3.15
CA LEU A 22 -14.89 -1.37 2.96
C LEU A 22 -16.19 -0.72 2.47
N ASN A 23 -17.11 -1.52 1.94
CA ASN A 23 -18.45 -1.12 1.48
C ASN A 23 -18.39 -0.03 0.41
N LEU A 24 -17.38 -0.10 -0.45
CA LEU A 24 -17.18 0.78 -1.59
C LEU A 24 -18.02 0.30 -2.79
N ASN A 25 -18.54 1.25 -3.57
CA ASN A 25 -19.44 0.98 -4.70
C ASN A 25 -19.27 2.07 -5.77
N THR A 26 -19.90 1.89 -6.93
CA THR A 26 -19.80 2.80 -8.08
C THR A 26 -20.30 4.23 -7.85
N GLN A 27 -21.09 4.46 -6.79
CA GLN A 27 -21.56 5.80 -6.42
C GLN A 27 -20.54 6.57 -5.59
N HIS A 28 -19.53 5.88 -5.04
CA HIS A 28 -18.47 6.51 -4.26
C HIS A 28 -17.42 7.15 -5.17
N ASN A 29 -16.99 8.35 -4.81
CA ASN A 29 -15.92 9.05 -5.52
C ASN A 29 -14.53 8.55 -5.10
N ARG A 30 -13.50 8.94 -5.85
CA ARG A 30 -12.11 8.52 -5.60
C ARG A 30 -11.59 8.83 -4.19
N SER A 31 -11.99 9.97 -3.60
CA SER A 31 -11.52 10.33 -2.25
C SER A 31 -12.11 9.42 -1.17
N MET A 32 -13.35 8.95 -1.35
CA MET A 32 -13.94 7.96 -0.44
C MET A 32 -13.22 6.61 -0.51
N PHE A 33 -12.79 6.17 -1.71
CA PHE A 33 -11.93 4.99 -1.84
C PHE A 33 -10.62 5.19 -1.08
N THR A 34 -9.92 6.31 -1.34
CA THR A 34 -8.66 6.65 -0.64
C THR A 34 -8.83 6.58 0.88
N GLN A 35 -9.86 7.27 1.40
CA GLN A 35 -10.11 7.35 2.83
C GLN A 35 -10.42 5.98 3.44
N LYS A 36 -11.26 5.16 2.79
CA LYS A 36 -11.60 3.82 3.30
C LYS A 36 -10.40 2.88 3.29
N GLU A 37 -9.56 2.96 2.26
CA GLU A 37 -8.33 2.17 2.15
C GLU A 37 -7.31 2.60 3.23
N ILE A 38 -7.11 3.90 3.44
CA ILE A 38 -6.26 4.42 4.52
C ILE A 38 -6.79 4.00 5.90
N ASN A 39 -8.09 4.16 6.15
CA ASN A 39 -8.69 3.79 7.43
C ASN A 39 -8.55 2.30 7.73
N TYR A 40 -8.66 1.43 6.73
CA TYR A 40 -8.40 0.00 6.90
C TYR A 40 -7.01 -0.27 7.47
N PHE A 41 -5.99 0.39 6.93
CA PHE A 41 -4.63 0.26 7.45
C PHE A 41 -4.48 0.96 8.81
N ALA A 42 -5.10 2.12 9.04
CA ALA A 42 -5.05 2.78 10.35
C ALA A 42 -5.60 1.86 11.46
N ASP A 43 -6.76 1.26 11.23
CA ASP A 43 -7.40 0.30 12.15
C ASP A 43 -6.52 -0.93 12.37
N LEU A 44 -5.91 -1.47 11.31
CA LEU A 44 -4.97 -2.59 11.41
C LEU A 44 -3.76 -2.24 12.29
N GLY A 45 -3.19 -1.06 12.11
CA GLY A 45 -2.07 -0.57 12.91
C GLY A 45 -2.40 -0.52 14.41
N GLU A 46 -3.57 0.02 14.74
CA GLU A 46 -4.06 0.10 16.12
C GLU A 46 -4.30 -1.28 16.73
N MET A 47 -4.90 -2.21 15.97
CA MET A 47 -5.10 -3.59 16.40
C MET A 47 -3.78 -4.32 16.68
N LEU A 48 -2.70 -3.95 15.99
CA LEU A 48 -1.34 -4.48 16.20
C LEU A 48 -0.55 -3.74 17.29
N GLY A 49 -1.16 -2.73 17.94
CA GLY A 49 -0.57 -1.99 19.05
C GLY A 49 0.44 -0.91 18.61
N PHE A 50 0.21 -0.31 17.45
CA PHE A 50 0.83 0.94 17.01
C PHE A 50 -0.13 2.12 17.22
N GLU A 51 0.42 3.33 17.27
CA GLU A 51 -0.39 4.55 17.16
C GLU A 51 -0.42 5.00 15.70
N SER A 52 -1.63 5.15 15.15
CA SER A 52 -1.87 5.47 13.75
C SER A 52 -2.22 6.95 13.58
N PHE A 53 -1.54 7.64 12.66
CA PHE A 53 -1.76 9.05 12.35
C PHE A 53 -2.01 9.23 10.86
N ILE A 54 -3.18 9.75 10.52
CA ILE A 54 -3.55 10.14 9.15
C ILE A 54 -3.07 11.58 8.92
N GLU A 55 -2.45 11.84 7.78
CA GLU A 55 -1.88 13.17 7.43
C GLU A 55 -0.78 13.66 8.40
N ASP A 56 -0.01 12.74 8.98
CA ASP A 56 1.24 13.08 9.69
C ASP A 56 2.27 13.67 8.70
N SER A 57 3.46 14.07 9.16
CA SER A 57 4.49 14.61 8.27
C SER A 57 5.89 14.20 8.66
N LYS A 58 6.75 14.07 7.64
CA LYS A 58 8.20 13.91 7.80
C LYS A 58 8.94 14.93 6.96
N PHE A 59 10.15 15.29 7.38
CA PHE A 59 10.98 16.22 6.63
C PHE A 59 11.61 15.55 5.41
N ASP A 60 11.47 16.15 4.23
CA ASP A 60 12.15 15.74 3.00
C ASP A 60 13.38 16.62 2.80
N LYS A 61 14.56 16.05 3.04
CA LYS A 61 15.85 16.76 2.93
C LYS A 61 16.13 17.22 1.51
N SER A 62 15.74 16.44 0.51
CA SER A 62 15.98 16.76 -0.91
C SER A 62 15.18 17.98 -1.37
N LYS A 63 13.97 18.16 -0.81
CA LYS A 63 13.07 19.28 -1.12
C LYS A 63 13.11 20.39 -0.06
N ASN A 64 13.90 20.23 1.00
CA ASN A 64 14.03 21.15 2.14
C ASN A 64 12.68 21.62 2.71
N ARG A 65 11.74 20.67 2.88
CA ARG A 65 10.39 20.95 3.39
C ARG A 65 9.77 19.73 4.05
N SER A 66 8.84 19.93 4.97
CA SER A 66 7.98 18.85 5.45
C SER A 66 7.05 18.37 4.33
N ARG A 67 6.92 17.05 4.18
CA ARG A 67 5.92 16.43 3.31
C ARG A 67 4.93 15.67 4.19
N PRO A 68 3.62 15.82 3.95
CA PRO A 68 2.63 15.01 4.63
C PRO A 68 2.85 13.54 4.28
N MET A 69 2.39 12.63 5.12
CA MET A 69 2.31 11.20 4.89
C MET A 69 0.83 10.84 4.93
N ASP A 70 0.33 10.02 4.00
CA ASP A 70 -1.10 9.69 4.01
C ASP A 70 -1.46 8.93 5.30
N LEU A 71 -0.57 8.04 5.74
CA LEU A 71 -0.67 7.34 7.02
C LEU A 71 0.71 7.01 7.58
N ALA A 72 0.87 7.22 8.88
CA ALA A 72 2.04 6.82 9.65
C ALA A 72 1.63 5.95 10.84
N TRP A 73 2.37 4.87 11.09
CA TRP A 73 2.27 4.10 12.33
C TRP A 73 3.52 4.32 13.15
N TRP A 74 3.34 4.74 14.39
CA TRP A 74 4.43 4.94 15.33
C TRP A 74 4.40 3.90 16.43
N LYS A 75 5.59 3.39 16.80
CA LYS A 75 5.72 2.53 17.98
C LYS A 75 6.00 3.38 19.21
N TRP A 76 5.08 3.36 20.16
CA TRP A 76 5.29 3.91 21.49
C TRP A 76 5.14 2.84 22.57
N ASP A 77 5.92 2.96 23.64
CA ASP A 77 5.76 2.15 24.84
C ASP A 77 6.27 2.93 26.04
N LYS A 78 5.34 3.41 26.88
CA LYS A 78 5.63 4.16 28.12
C LYS A 78 6.57 3.43 29.08
N ARG A 79 6.67 2.09 28.98
CA ARG A 79 7.58 1.28 29.81
C ARG A 79 9.04 1.39 29.34
N VAL A 80 9.25 1.81 28.10
CA VAL A 80 10.56 2.00 27.45
C VAL A 80 10.95 3.47 27.50
N ASP A 81 10.09 4.35 26.96
CA ASP A 81 10.29 5.80 26.97
C ASP A 81 8.92 6.48 27.17
N ARG A 82 8.85 7.40 28.13
CA ARG A 82 7.61 8.10 28.48
C ARG A 82 7.30 9.28 27.57
N GLU A 83 8.32 9.84 26.93
CA GLU A 83 8.23 11.12 26.22
C GLU A 83 8.37 10.95 24.71
N ASN A 84 9.09 9.92 24.24
CA ASN A 84 9.40 9.76 22.82
C ASN A 84 8.86 8.46 22.22
N TYR A 85 8.48 8.53 20.95
CA TYR A 85 8.27 7.34 20.12
C TYR A 85 9.58 6.59 19.92
N ALA A 86 9.50 5.27 19.91
CA ALA A 86 10.66 4.41 19.69
C ALA A 86 11.12 4.42 18.23
N TYR A 87 10.18 4.39 17.27
CA TYR A 87 10.46 4.45 15.84
C TYR A 87 9.17 4.61 15.01
N LEU A 88 9.33 5.12 13.78
CA LEU A 88 8.31 5.05 12.73
C LEU A 88 8.25 3.62 12.18
N ALA A 89 7.16 2.91 12.50
CA ALA A 89 6.98 1.53 12.11
C ALA A 89 6.59 1.41 10.62
N LEU A 90 5.61 2.20 10.18
CA LEU A 90 5.07 2.12 8.83
C LEU A 90 4.76 3.51 8.27
N HIS A 91 5.09 3.71 7.00
CA HIS A 91 4.64 4.86 6.21
C HIS A 91 3.86 4.35 5.00
N LEU A 92 2.61 4.79 4.84
CA LEU A 92 1.76 4.42 3.72
C LEU A 92 1.39 5.63 2.88
N GLU A 93 1.35 5.42 1.57
CA GLU A 93 0.90 6.37 0.56
C GLU A 93 -0.10 5.72 -0.38
N ARG A 94 -1.16 6.45 -0.71
CA ARG A 94 -2.24 5.99 -1.58
C ARG A 94 -2.48 7.03 -2.69
N GLU A 95 -2.21 6.67 -3.94
CA GLU A 95 -2.44 7.53 -5.11
C GLU A 95 -3.46 6.95 -6.11
N SER A 96 -4.41 7.78 -6.55
CA SER A 96 -5.45 7.46 -7.54
C SER A 96 -5.13 7.95 -8.95
N LEU A 97 -4.18 8.88 -9.09
CA LEU A 97 -3.83 9.53 -10.34
C LEU A 97 -2.57 8.86 -10.92
N PRO A 98 -2.68 8.17 -12.08
CA PRO A 98 -1.54 7.52 -12.71
C PRO A 98 -0.33 8.42 -12.87
N MET A 99 -0.55 9.65 -13.33
CA MET A 99 0.49 10.66 -13.56
C MET A 99 1.29 11.09 -12.31
N LYS A 100 0.90 10.66 -11.12
CA LYS A 100 1.57 10.97 -9.85
C LYS A 100 2.31 9.77 -9.23
N ASP A 101 2.28 8.61 -9.89
CA ASP A 101 2.90 7.37 -9.40
C ASP A 101 4.39 7.56 -9.01
N GLU A 102 5.19 8.25 -9.83
CA GLU A 102 6.59 8.56 -9.56
C GLU A 102 6.76 9.50 -8.36
N GLU A 103 5.98 10.58 -8.30
CA GLU A 103 6.03 11.54 -7.18
C GLU A 103 5.71 10.84 -5.85
N THR A 104 4.77 9.91 -5.86
CA THR A 104 4.36 9.13 -4.69
C THR A 104 5.46 8.16 -4.26
N ILE A 105 6.15 7.50 -5.18
CA ILE A 105 7.33 6.68 -4.84
C ILE A 105 8.46 7.56 -4.29
N GLU A 106 8.72 8.73 -4.88
CA GLU A 106 9.69 9.68 -4.32
C GLU A 106 9.33 10.11 -2.89
N LYS A 107 8.04 10.27 -2.60
CA LYS A 107 7.52 10.63 -1.27
C LYS A 107 7.71 9.49 -0.27
N LEU A 108 7.37 8.26 -0.65
CA LEU A 108 7.53 7.06 0.19
C LEU A 108 8.98 6.90 0.68
N PHE A 109 9.93 7.04 -0.26
CA PHE A 109 11.35 6.82 -0.06
C PHE A 109 12.17 8.12 0.04
N SER A 110 11.56 9.22 0.47
CA SER A 110 12.25 10.50 0.61
C SER A 110 13.35 10.43 1.67
N GLU A 111 14.51 11.03 1.39
CA GLU A 111 15.56 11.16 2.40
C GLU A 111 15.09 12.03 3.57
N THR A 112 15.22 11.51 4.79
CA THR A 112 14.68 12.13 6.00
C THR A 112 15.65 12.00 7.18
N GLU A 113 15.23 12.41 8.37
CA GLU A 113 15.99 12.30 9.61
C GLU A 113 15.93 10.87 10.18
N GLU A 114 16.96 10.45 10.93
CA GLU A 114 17.15 9.03 11.34
C GLU A 114 15.96 8.43 12.10
N GLY A 115 15.26 9.23 12.92
CA GLY A 115 14.07 8.80 13.66
C GLY A 115 12.80 8.64 12.80
N PHE A 116 12.80 9.23 11.61
CA PHE A 116 11.67 9.24 10.66
C PHE A 116 11.89 8.29 9.47
N ILE A 117 13.01 7.54 9.44
CA ILE A 117 13.19 6.48 8.45
C ILE A 117 12.26 5.32 8.83
N PRO A 118 11.23 5.01 8.02
CA PRO A 118 10.27 3.96 8.33
C PRO A 118 10.90 2.58 8.19
N ASN A 119 10.54 1.65 9.09
CA ASN A 119 10.95 0.25 8.95
C ASN A 119 10.25 -0.41 7.77
N ASP A 120 8.97 -0.10 7.60
CA ASP A 120 8.09 -0.67 6.60
C ASP A 120 7.42 0.46 5.80
N VAL A 121 7.23 0.24 4.49
CA VAL A 121 6.48 1.17 3.63
C VAL A 121 5.45 0.45 2.80
N VAL A 122 4.32 1.10 2.58
CA VAL A 122 3.23 0.58 1.74
C VAL A 122 2.83 1.63 0.71
N GLY A 123 2.96 1.32 -0.57
CA GLY A 123 2.43 2.15 -1.65
C GLY A 123 1.24 1.48 -2.32
N ILE A 124 0.10 2.16 -2.39
CA ILE A 124 -1.08 1.69 -3.15
C ILE A 124 -1.31 2.68 -4.29
N LEU A 125 -0.97 2.27 -5.51
CA LEU A 125 -0.89 3.18 -6.67
C LEU A 125 -1.82 2.71 -7.78
N TYR A 126 -2.65 3.62 -8.28
CA TYR A 126 -3.29 3.43 -9.57
C TYR A 126 -2.31 3.81 -10.69
N VAL A 127 -2.17 2.97 -11.70
CA VAL A 127 -1.23 3.11 -12.82
C VAL A 127 -1.92 2.84 -14.16
N ASP A 128 -1.30 3.25 -15.26
CA ASP A 128 -1.90 3.15 -16.58
C ASP A 128 -1.74 1.77 -17.23
N SER A 129 -0.67 1.03 -16.92
CA SER A 129 -0.43 -0.29 -17.54
C SER A 129 0.53 -1.17 -16.72
N GLU A 130 0.64 -2.44 -17.12
CA GLU A 130 1.59 -3.39 -16.53
C GLU A 130 3.05 -3.04 -16.87
N GLU A 131 3.33 -2.51 -18.06
CA GLU A 131 4.67 -2.04 -18.44
C GLU A 131 5.13 -0.90 -17.52
N ARG A 132 4.20 -0.03 -17.10
CA ARG A 132 4.49 1.04 -16.15
C ARG A 132 4.91 0.49 -14.79
N ILE A 133 4.30 -0.60 -14.33
CA ILE A 133 4.68 -1.27 -13.07
C ILE A 133 6.15 -1.71 -13.10
N SER A 134 6.60 -2.28 -14.22
CA SER A 134 8.01 -2.70 -14.36
C SER A 134 8.99 -1.53 -14.21
N TYR A 135 8.66 -0.37 -14.77
CA TYR A 135 9.44 0.85 -14.57
C TYR A 135 9.44 1.30 -13.10
N LEU A 136 8.26 1.34 -12.46
CA LEU A 136 8.12 1.79 -11.06
C LEU A 136 8.83 0.84 -10.08
N ASN A 137 8.80 -0.47 -10.31
CA ASN A 137 9.53 -1.45 -9.51
C ASN A 137 11.05 -1.20 -9.54
N ASN A 138 11.60 -0.82 -10.70
CA ASN A 138 13.02 -0.42 -10.79
C ASN A 138 13.31 0.85 -9.99
N LEU A 139 12.41 1.83 -10.01
CA LEU A 139 12.52 3.04 -9.20
C LEU A 139 12.49 2.72 -7.69
N VAL A 140 11.56 1.86 -7.26
CA VAL A 140 11.46 1.38 -5.87
C VAL A 140 12.75 0.69 -5.45
N LEU A 141 13.28 -0.23 -6.26
CA LEU A 141 14.55 -0.91 -5.99
C LEU A 141 15.71 0.07 -5.85
N HIS A 142 15.79 1.07 -6.73
CA HIS A 142 16.84 2.08 -6.67
C HIS A 142 16.77 2.91 -5.38
N LYS A 143 15.58 3.41 -5.04
CA LYS A 143 15.37 4.26 -3.85
C LYS A 143 15.51 3.47 -2.55
N ASN A 144 15.01 2.24 -2.52
CA ASN A 144 15.04 1.42 -1.31
C ASN A 144 16.44 0.92 -0.93
N LYS A 145 17.43 0.96 -1.84
CA LYS A 145 18.85 0.73 -1.49
C LYS A 145 19.35 1.72 -0.43
N GLN A 146 18.80 2.94 -0.42
CA GLN A 146 19.18 3.99 0.52
C GLN A 146 18.36 3.92 1.81
N GLN A 147 17.02 3.83 1.70
CA GLN A 147 16.14 3.83 2.87
C GLN A 147 16.18 2.49 3.63
N GLN A 148 16.44 1.38 2.93
CA GLN A 148 16.51 0.01 3.49
C GLN A 148 15.25 -0.42 4.25
N SER A 149 14.09 0.06 3.82
CA SER A 149 12.80 -0.37 4.37
C SER A 149 12.38 -1.71 3.79
N ASN A 150 11.54 -2.42 4.52
CA ASN A 150 10.70 -3.47 3.95
C ASN A 150 9.54 -2.80 3.21
N ALA A 151 9.28 -3.14 1.94
CA ALA A 151 8.31 -2.40 1.14
C ALA A 151 7.26 -3.31 0.51
N LEU A 152 6.00 -2.87 0.53
CA LEU A 152 4.92 -3.46 -0.23
C LEU A 152 4.40 -2.42 -1.22
N MET A 153 4.45 -2.75 -2.51
CA MET A 153 3.84 -1.94 -3.55
C MET A 153 2.66 -2.69 -4.14
N VAL A 154 1.48 -2.10 -4.05
CA VAL A 154 0.23 -2.60 -4.63
C VAL A 154 -0.14 -1.69 -5.79
N TYR A 155 -0.04 -2.21 -7.01
CA TYR A 155 -0.40 -1.50 -8.23
C TYR A 155 -1.78 -1.93 -8.70
N ARG A 156 -2.58 -0.97 -9.16
CA ARG A 156 -3.91 -1.20 -9.71
C ARG A 156 -4.02 -0.55 -11.08
N TYR A 157 -4.57 -1.26 -12.04
CA TYR A 157 -4.86 -0.71 -13.36
C TYR A 157 -6.11 -1.37 -13.93
N PHE A 158 -6.78 -0.67 -14.83
CA PHE A 158 -7.89 -1.24 -15.59
C PHE A 158 -7.32 -2.01 -16.78
N ASP A 159 -7.72 -3.26 -16.93
CA ASP A 159 -7.33 -4.11 -18.05
C ASP A 159 -8.42 -4.02 -19.11
N GLU A 160 -8.15 -3.47 -20.29
CA GLU A 160 -9.20 -3.34 -21.32
C GLU A 160 -9.74 -4.70 -21.81
N SER A 161 -9.00 -5.80 -21.57
CA SER A 161 -9.40 -7.15 -21.97
C SER A 161 -10.34 -7.84 -20.97
N LEU A 162 -10.48 -7.30 -19.74
CA LEU A 162 -11.31 -7.85 -18.67
C LEU A 162 -12.09 -6.69 -18.04
N PRO A 163 -13.41 -6.74 -17.84
CA PRO A 163 -14.16 -5.65 -17.19
C PRO A 163 -13.90 -5.59 -15.66
N ALA A 164 -12.64 -5.56 -15.25
CA ALA A 164 -12.20 -5.55 -13.86
C ALA A 164 -10.82 -4.86 -13.74
N GLN A 165 -10.49 -4.44 -12.53
CA GLN A 165 -9.17 -3.88 -12.24
C GLN A 165 -8.22 -5.00 -11.83
N ARG A 166 -7.04 -5.05 -12.45
CA ARG A 166 -5.93 -5.89 -12.01
C ARG A 166 -5.30 -5.27 -10.78
N VAL A 167 -4.84 -6.12 -9.86
CA VAL A 167 -4.17 -5.73 -8.62
C VAL A 167 -2.90 -6.57 -8.50
N LEU A 168 -1.73 -5.95 -8.61
CA LEU A 168 -0.43 -6.63 -8.53
C LEU A 168 0.32 -6.11 -7.31
N ALA A 169 0.63 -7.01 -6.38
CA ALA A 169 1.39 -6.70 -5.18
C ALA A 169 2.81 -7.25 -5.28
N TYR A 170 3.79 -6.42 -4.93
CA TYR A 170 5.21 -6.77 -4.88
C TYR A 170 5.77 -6.44 -3.50
N HIS A 171 6.37 -7.43 -2.87
CA HIS A 171 7.09 -7.28 -1.61
C HIS A 171 8.59 -7.16 -1.90
N PHE A 172 9.22 -6.11 -1.39
CA PHE A 172 10.64 -5.83 -1.55
C PHE A 172 11.34 -5.85 -0.20
N SER A 173 12.52 -6.46 -0.19
CA SER A 173 13.53 -6.25 0.83
C SER A 173 14.62 -5.32 0.30
N ALA A 174 15.61 -4.99 1.13
CA ALA A 174 16.83 -4.32 0.68
C ALA A 174 17.60 -5.10 -0.41
N GLY A 175 17.39 -6.42 -0.52
CA GLY A 175 18.04 -7.29 -1.49
C GLY A 175 17.32 -7.40 -2.84
N GLY A 176 16.08 -6.91 -2.96
CA GLY A 176 15.28 -7.04 -4.17
C GLY A 176 13.82 -7.39 -3.91
N ILE A 177 13.10 -7.75 -4.98
CA ILE A 177 11.76 -8.33 -4.88
C ILE A 177 11.87 -9.72 -4.25
N VAL A 178 11.05 -9.97 -3.24
CA VAL A 178 11.01 -11.22 -2.46
C VAL A 178 9.81 -12.05 -2.84
N GLU A 179 8.66 -11.40 -3.02
CA GLU A 179 7.39 -12.08 -3.28
C GLU A 179 6.49 -11.21 -4.15
N GLU A 180 5.66 -11.85 -4.98
CA GLU A 180 4.58 -11.20 -5.72
C GLU A 180 3.27 -11.96 -5.54
N ARG A 181 2.15 -11.24 -5.53
CA ARG A 181 0.80 -11.82 -5.55
C ARG A 181 -0.13 -10.99 -6.43
N LYS A 182 -1.09 -11.66 -7.08
CA LYS A 182 -2.01 -11.05 -8.02
C LYS A 182 -3.46 -11.25 -7.57
N ALA A 183 -4.26 -10.21 -7.71
CA ALA A 183 -5.68 -10.24 -7.44
C ALA A 183 -6.43 -9.44 -8.51
N VAL A 184 -7.75 -9.61 -8.54
CA VAL A 184 -8.66 -8.84 -9.38
C VAL A 184 -9.65 -8.14 -8.47
N CYS A 185 -9.85 -6.84 -8.71
CA CYS A 185 -10.90 -6.05 -8.08
C CYS A 185 -12.07 -5.92 -9.06
N LYS A 186 -13.23 -6.45 -8.68
CA LYS A 186 -14.44 -6.50 -9.50
C LYS A 186 -15.65 -5.92 -8.78
N GLU A 187 -16.59 -5.46 -9.58
CA GLU A 187 -17.92 -5.01 -9.16
C GLU A 187 -18.88 -6.22 -9.09
N ASP A 188 -19.76 -6.25 -8.09
CA ASP A 188 -20.89 -7.17 -8.01
C ASP A 188 -22.16 -6.60 -8.68
N ASP A 189 -23.21 -7.39 -8.83
CA ASP A 189 -24.47 -6.96 -9.48
C ASP A 189 -25.16 -5.77 -8.78
N TYR A 190 -24.74 -5.45 -7.55
CA TYR A 190 -25.25 -4.33 -6.75
C TYR A 190 -24.31 -3.11 -6.78
N GLY A 191 -23.26 -3.15 -7.59
CA GLY A 191 -22.31 -2.08 -7.77
C GLY A 191 -21.19 -2.02 -6.74
N TYR A 192 -21.05 -3.01 -5.85
CA TYR A 192 -20.04 -3.01 -4.80
C TYR A 192 -18.75 -3.70 -5.24
N PHE A 193 -17.63 -3.17 -4.74
CA PHE A 193 -16.31 -3.72 -5.06
C PHE A 193 -15.90 -4.84 -4.10
N SER A 194 -15.27 -5.87 -4.66
CA SER A 194 -14.59 -6.95 -3.94
C SER A 194 -13.28 -7.29 -4.64
N MET A 195 -12.32 -7.82 -3.88
CA MET A 195 -11.07 -8.34 -4.42
C MET A 195 -11.01 -9.86 -4.22
N ILE A 196 -10.43 -10.55 -5.19
CA ILE A 196 -10.23 -12.02 -5.16
C ILE A 196 -8.85 -12.29 -5.75
N PHE A 197 -8.11 -13.23 -5.17
CA PHE A 197 -6.83 -13.67 -5.71
C PHE A 197 -7.00 -14.40 -7.04
N GLU A 198 -6.06 -14.22 -7.98
CA GLU A 198 -6.17 -14.83 -9.31
C GLU A 198 -6.20 -16.36 -9.24
N GLU A 199 -5.42 -16.96 -8.34
CA GLU A 199 -5.41 -18.41 -8.12
C GLU A 199 -6.73 -18.95 -7.54
N GLU A 200 -7.51 -18.12 -6.86
CA GLU A 200 -8.82 -18.52 -6.31
C GLU A 200 -9.92 -18.48 -7.37
N LEU A 201 -9.70 -17.73 -8.46
CA LEU A 201 -10.60 -17.72 -9.60
C LEU A 201 -10.49 -19.04 -10.37
N THR A 202 -9.28 -19.54 -10.57
CA THR A 202 -9.01 -20.75 -11.36
C THR A 202 -9.40 -22.06 -10.66
N GLU A 203 -9.25 -22.12 -9.33
CA GLU A 203 -9.62 -23.31 -8.53
C GLU A 203 -11.12 -23.50 -8.32
N SER A 204 -11.93 -22.44 -8.51
CA SER A 204 -13.36 -22.49 -8.25
C SER A 204 -14.16 -23.34 -9.25
N GLY A 205 -13.57 -23.80 -10.37
CA GLY A 205 -14.28 -24.57 -11.42
C GLY A 205 -15.47 -23.82 -12.04
N VAL A 206 -15.66 -22.56 -11.65
CA VAL A 206 -16.55 -21.62 -12.30
C VAL A 206 -15.75 -21.11 -13.47
N GLU A 207 -15.98 -21.67 -14.65
CA GLU A 207 -15.94 -20.83 -15.85
C GLU A 207 -16.78 -19.61 -15.48
N VAL A 208 -16.12 -18.48 -15.19
CA VAL A 208 -16.79 -17.20 -15.19
C VAL A 208 -17.17 -17.04 -16.64
N SER A 209 -18.33 -17.59 -17.00
CA SER A 209 -19.01 -17.28 -18.23
C SER A 209 -18.98 -15.76 -18.27
N TYR A 210 -18.26 -15.21 -19.24
CA TYR A 210 -18.42 -13.81 -19.59
C TYR A 210 -19.92 -13.65 -19.86
N ILE A 211 -20.65 -13.13 -18.87
CA ILE A 211 -22.06 -12.82 -19.04
C ILE A 211 -22.03 -11.59 -19.93
N SER A 212 -22.21 -11.88 -21.21
CA SER A 212 -22.37 -10.96 -22.34
C SER A 212 -23.42 -9.90 -22.07
#